data_AF-A0AAJ5VK67-F1
#
_entry.id   AF-A0AAJ5VK67-F1
#
_cell.length_a   1.000
_cell.length_b   1.000
_cell.length_c   1.000
_cell.angle_alpha   90.00
_cell.angle_beta   90.00
_cell.angle_gamma   90.00
#
_symmetry.space_group_name_H-M   'P 1'
#
loop_
_entity.id
_entity.type
_entity.pdbx_description
1 polymer ?
#
loop_
_entity_poly.entity_id
_entity_poly.type
_entity_poly.pdbx_seq_one_letter_code
_entity_poly.pdbx_strand_id
1 'polypeptide(L)'
;MDREDRIAEREQYGSLGTEVVCRVCGFHGGTYWHEGKPTELRCTCCGAESGIDDLAIPGDWHSVEDIRALRGYWAVQGGLWRLPEARPRDWDILKQFGNLPAEWR
;
A
#
# COMPACT_ATOMS: atom_id res chain seq x y z
N MET A 1 14.31 -18.54 -11.33
CA MET A 1 14.70 -17.22 -10.81
C MET A 1 15.36 -17.45 -9.46
N ASP A 2 16.60 -16.99 -9.34
CA ASP A 2 17.39 -17.19 -8.12
C ASP A 2 16.94 -16.23 -7.00
N ARG A 3 17.37 -16.49 -5.76
CA ARG A 3 17.13 -15.62 -4.60
C ARG A 3 17.72 -14.23 -4.80
N GLU A 4 18.86 -14.10 -5.46
CA GLU A 4 19.50 -12.80 -5.71
C GLU A 4 18.69 -11.96 -6.70
N ASP A 5 18.16 -12.58 -7.76
CA ASP A 5 17.28 -11.92 -8.72
C ASP A 5 16.06 -11.29 -8.04
N ARG A 6 15.41 -12.01 -7.12
CA ARG A 6 14.23 -11.50 -6.38
C ARG A 6 14.57 -10.33 -5.45
N ILE A 7 15.79 -10.28 -4.93
CA ILE A 7 16.25 -9.19 -4.05
C ILE A 7 16.49 -7.95 -4.89
N ALA A 8 17.20 -8.09 -6.02
CA ALA A 8 17.45 -6.99 -6.95
C ALA A 8 16.15 -6.44 -7.54
N GLU A 9 15.20 -7.32 -7.89
CA GLU A 9 13.86 -6.94 -8.31
C GLU A 9 13.17 -6.10 -7.22
N ARG A 10 13.11 -6.58 -5.97
CA ARG A 10 12.51 -5.84 -4.85
C ARG A 10 13.19 -4.51 -4.52
N GLU A 11 14.52 -4.41 -4.68
CA GLU A 11 15.26 -3.17 -4.51
C GLU A 11 15.00 -2.17 -5.66
N GLN A 12 14.72 -2.67 -6.86
CA GLN A 12 14.33 -1.88 -8.03
C GLN A 12 12.85 -1.42 -7.95
N TYR A 13 11.95 -2.25 -7.41
CA TYR A 13 10.51 -1.98 -7.27
C TYR A 13 10.16 -1.53 -5.84
N GLY A 14 10.34 -0.24 -5.57
CA GLY A 14 9.51 0.46 -4.59
C GLY A 14 10.14 0.76 -3.24
N SER A 15 11.07 1.70 -3.17
CA SER A 15 11.51 2.23 -1.88
C SER A 15 11.65 3.74 -1.90
N LEU A 16 10.95 4.39 -0.98
CA LEU A 16 11.21 5.77 -0.56
C LEU A 16 11.80 5.81 0.86
N GLY A 17 12.36 4.68 1.32
CA GLY A 17 12.83 4.49 2.68
C GLY A 17 11.79 3.79 3.57
N THR A 18 11.47 4.39 4.72
CA THR A 18 10.49 3.83 5.66
C THR A 18 9.11 4.43 5.41
N GLU A 19 8.13 3.57 5.14
CA GLU A 19 6.76 3.97 4.83
C GLU A 19 5.79 3.40 5.88
N VAL A 20 5.05 4.31 6.50
CA VAL A 20 4.09 3.99 7.57
C VAL A 20 2.64 4.17 7.12
N VAL A 21 2.42 4.36 5.82
CA VAL A 21 1.12 4.56 5.19
C VAL A 21 0.94 3.48 4.13
N CYS A 22 -0.22 2.83 4.11
CA CYS A 22 -0.55 1.85 3.09
C CYS A 22 -0.65 2.54 1.71
N ARG A 23 0.15 2.11 0.73
CA ARG A 23 0.17 2.65 -0.64
C ARG A 23 -1.18 2.53 -1.34
N VAL A 24 -1.96 1.50 -1.01
CA VAL A 24 -3.29 1.27 -1.59
C VAL A 24 -4.33 2.24 -1.02
N CYS A 25 -4.46 2.34 0.30
CA CYS A 25 -5.63 3.01 0.90
C CYS A 25 -5.33 4.25 1.73
N GLY A 26 -4.07 4.57 2.03
CA GLY A 26 -3.69 5.73 2.85
C GLY A 26 -3.83 5.52 4.36
N PHE A 27 -4.09 4.30 4.83
CA PHE A 27 -4.19 4.02 6.27
C PHE A 27 -2.82 4.00 6.95
N HIS A 28 -2.70 4.68 8.09
CA HIS A 28 -1.52 4.67 8.97
C HIS A 28 -1.71 3.65 10.10
N GLY A 29 -1.30 2.41 9.84
CA GLY A 29 -1.57 1.26 10.72
C GLY A 29 -0.35 0.50 11.22
N GLY A 30 0.86 0.90 10.77
CA GLY A 30 2.10 0.22 11.08
C GLY A 30 3.22 0.65 10.12
N THR A 31 4.37 -0.01 10.20
CA THR A 31 5.44 0.13 9.20
C THR A 31 5.15 -0.88 8.11
N TYR A 32 4.85 -0.42 6.89
CA TYR A 32 4.60 -1.29 5.73
C TYR A 32 5.91 -1.58 5.00
N TRP A 33 6.75 -0.56 4.85
CA TRP A 33 8.08 -0.70 4.28
C TRP A 33 9.10 -0.13 5.26
N HIS A 34 10.20 -0.83 5.47
CA HIS A 34 11.30 -0.42 6.34
C HIS A 34 12.60 -0.41 5.55
N GLU A 35 13.22 0.76 5.44
CA GLU A 35 14.45 0.95 4.65
C GLU A 35 14.33 0.36 3.23
N GLY A 36 13.16 0.54 2.62
CA GLY A 36 12.88 0.05 1.27
C GLY A 36 12.55 -1.41 1.12
N LYS A 37 12.42 -2.14 2.22
CA LYS A 37 12.03 -3.55 2.21
C LYS A 37 10.60 -3.69 2.72
N PRO A 38 9.75 -4.49 2.06
CA PRO A 38 8.42 -4.73 2.55
C PRO A 38 8.50 -5.51 3.86
N THR A 39 7.64 -5.18 4.81
CA THR A 39 7.57 -5.88 6.11
C THR A 39 6.54 -7.01 6.11
N GLU A 40 5.92 -7.30 4.95
CA GLU A 40 4.84 -8.29 4.80
C GLU A 40 3.60 -7.93 5.66
N LEU A 41 3.52 -6.67 6.12
CA LEU A 41 2.40 -6.21 6.92
C LEU A 41 1.14 -6.16 6.06
N ARG A 42 0.09 -6.84 6.53
CA ARG A 42 -1.24 -6.76 5.96
C ARG A 42 -2.01 -5.57 6.54
N CYS A 43 -2.47 -4.67 5.69
CA CYS A 43 -3.24 -3.50 6.09
C CYS A 43 -4.57 -3.92 6.75
N THR A 44 -4.80 -3.48 7.98
CA THR A 44 -6.05 -3.75 8.71
C THR A 44 -7.27 -3.03 8.12
N CYS A 45 -7.02 -1.97 7.33
CA CYS A 45 -8.05 -1.24 6.58
C CYS A 45 -8.38 -1.96 5.26
N CYS A 46 -7.53 -1.91 4.23
CA CYS A 46 -7.90 -2.46 2.91
C CYS A 46 -7.53 -3.94 2.69
N GLY A 47 -6.74 -4.54 3.58
CA GLY A 47 -6.31 -5.94 3.46
C GLY A 47 -5.11 -6.20 2.56
N ALA A 48 -4.59 -5.17 1.87
CA ALA A 48 -3.38 -5.26 1.04
C ALA A 48 -2.14 -5.65 1.86
N GLU A 49 -1.32 -6.53 1.33
CA GLU A 49 -0.07 -6.99 1.91
C GLU A 49 1.13 -6.29 1.28
N SER A 50 1.98 -5.70 2.13
CA SER A 50 3.20 -5.04 1.66
C SER A 50 4.15 -6.03 0.99
N GLY A 51 4.63 -5.66 -0.20
CA GLY A 51 5.54 -6.48 -1.00
C GLY A 51 4.84 -7.52 -1.87
N ILE A 52 3.50 -7.51 -1.91
CA ILE A 52 2.68 -8.36 -2.80
C ILE A 52 1.68 -7.50 -3.57
N ASP A 53 0.80 -6.80 -2.86
CA ASP A 53 -0.30 -6.03 -3.45
C ASP A 53 0.09 -4.58 -3.79
N ASP A 54 1.30 -4.17 -3.40
CA ASP A 54 1.79 -2.79 -3.51
C ASP A 54 3.22 -2.66 -4.07
N LEU A 55 3.64 -3.65 -4.86
CA LEU A 55 4.89 -3.63 -5.63
C LEU A 55 4.74 -2.71 -6.84
N ALA A 56 5.44 -1.58 -6.83
CA ALA A 56 5.48 -0.64 -7.95
C ALA A 56 6.70 0.28 -7.86
N ILE A 57 7.03 0.98 -8.94
CA ILE A 57 8.06 2.02 -8.98
C ILE A 57 7.38 3.40 -8.85
N PRO A 58 7.67 4.18 -7.80
CA PRO A 58 7.23 5.57 -7.69
C PRO A 58 7.49 6.38 -8.97
N GLY A 59 6.45 7.01 -9.50
CA GLY A 59 6.55 7.87 -10.69
C GLY A 59 6.55 7.12 -12.04
N ASP A 60 6.63 5.80 -12.06
CA ASP A 60 6.32 5.02 -13.26
C ASP A 60 4.83 4.75 -13.34
N TRP A 61 4.18 5.32 -14.35
CA TRP A 61 2.72 5.26 -14.48
C TRP A 61 2.19 3.83 -14.60
N HIS A 62 2.94 2.95 -15.28
CA HIS A 62 2.47 1.60 -15.56
C HIS A 62 2.54 0.72 -14.31
N SER A 63 3.62 0.79 -13.54
CA SER A 63 3.72 -0.03 -12.32
C SER A 63 2.78 0.42 -11.20
N VAL A 64 2.38 1.70 -11.11
CA VAL A 64 1.41 2.14 -10.09
C VAL A 64 -0.05 1.89 -10.49
N GLU A 65 -0.33 1.41 -11.71
CA GLU A 65 -1.68 1.14 -12.20
C GLU A 65 -2.41 0.10 -11.34
N ASP A 66 -1.72 -0.99 -10.98
CA ASP A 66 -2.30 -2.08 -10.17
C ASP A 66 -2.69 -1.60 -8.76
N ILE A 67 -1.85 -0.77 -8.13
CA ILE A 67 -2.14 -0.15 -6.82
C ILE A 67 -3.40 0.70 -6.91
N ARG A 68 -3.54 1.50 -7.99
CA ARG A 68 -4.71 2.36 -8.22
C ARG A 68 -5.96 1.54 -8.53
N ALA A 69 -5.84 0.46 -9.30
CA ALA A 69 -6.94 -0.45 -9.61
C ALA A 69 -7.45 -1.12 -8.33
N LEU A 70 -6.55 -1.64 -7.49
CA LEU A 70 -6.89 -2.25 -6.21
C LEU A 70 -7.54 -1.23 -5.26
N ARG A 71 -7.02 0.00 -5.19
CA ARG A 71 -7.63 1.11 -4.45
C ARG A 71 -9.04 1.39 -4.93
N GLY A 72 -9.24 1.54 -6.25
CA GLY A 72 -10.53 1.81 -6.85
C GLY A 72 -11.56 0.71 -6.58
N TYR A 73 -11.13 -0.54 -6.71
CA TYR A 73 -11.94 -1.72 -6.37
C TYR A 73 -12.36 -1.70 -4.88
N TRP A 74 -11.42 -1.50 -3.96
CA TRP A 74 -11.74 -1.40 -2.54
C TRP A 74 -12.69 -0.22 -2.24
N ALA A 75 -12.46 0.93 -2.87
CA ALA A 75 -13.26 2.13 -2.67
C ALA A 75 -14.71 1.97 -3.13
N VAL A 76 -14.96 1.37 -4.30
CA VAL A 76 -16.32 1.18 -4.85
C VAL A 76 -17.14 0.19 -4.01
N GLN A 77 -16.48 -0.70 -3.27
CA GLN A 77 -17.14 -1.57 -2.28
C GLN A 77 -17.51 -0.84 -0.98
N GLY A 78 -17.29 0.48 -0.89
CA GLY A 78 -17.52 1.28 0.31
C GLY A 78 -16.36 1.27 1.29
N GLY A 79 -15.17 0.86 0.83
CA GLY A 79 -13.97 0.76 1.66
C GLY A 79 -14.12 -0.24 2.79
N LEU A 80 -14.56 -1.46 2.48
CA LEU A 80 -14.75 -2.53 3.46
C LEU A 80 -13.45 -2.77 4.23
N TRP A 81 -13.54 -2.66 5.56
CA TRP A 81 -12.39 -2.87 6.42
C TRP A 81 -12.07 -4.36 6.52
N ARG A 82 -10.79 -4.72 6.37
CA ARG A 82 -10.32 -6.09 6.55
C ARG A 82 -10.58 -6.58 7.98
N LEU A 83 -10.35 -5.71 8.95
CA LEU A 83 -10.75 -5.90 10.35
C LEU A 83 -11.84 -4.88 10.69
N PRO A 84 -13.14 -5.22 10.56
CA PRO A 84 -14.24 -4.30 10.80
C PRO A 84 -14.21 -3.65 12.19
N GLU A 85 -13.75 -4.38 13.20
CA GLU A 85 -13.60 -3.94 14.59
C GLU A 85 -12.51 -2.89 14.79
N ALA A 86 -11.56 -2.77 13.86
CA ALA A 86 -10.51 -1.76 13.89
C ALA A 86 -10.95 -0.42 13.28
N ARG A 87 -12.14 -0.37 12.64
CA ARG A 87 -12.62 0.83 11.96
C ARG A 87 -13.01 1.93 12.95
N PRO A 88 -12.41 3.13 12.87
CA PRO A 88 -12.84 4.28 13.66
C PRO A 88 -14.31 4.63 13.39
N ARG A 89 -15.02 5.10 14.42
CA ARG A 89 -16.46 5.41 14.33
C ARG A 89 -16.76 6.53 13.33
N ASP A 90 -15.89 7.51 13.25
CA ASP A 90 -15.98 8.71 12.39
C ASP A 90 -15.09 8.61 11.14
N TRP A 91 -14.74 7.38 10.77
CA TRP A 91 -13.89 7.12 9.62
C TRP A 91 -14.51 7.63 8.31
N ASP A 92 -13.68 8.32 7.52
CA ASP A 92 -14.02 8.92 6.24
C ASP A 92 -12.98 8.53 5.19
N ILE A 93 -13.44 7.91 4.10
CA ILE A 93 -12.58 7.39 3.04
C ILE A 93 -11.81 8.50 2.31
N LEU A 94 -12.42 9.66 2.09
CA LEU A 94 -11.80 10.78 1.38
C LEU A 94 -10.71 11.41 2.25
N LYS A 95 -10.94 11.54 3.56
CA LYS A 95 -9.89 11.94 4.51
C LYS A 95 -8.73 10.97 4.50
N GLN A 96 -8.99 9.66 4.46
CA GLN A 96 -7.92 8.66 4.42
C GLN A 96 -7.09 8.73 3.13
N PHE A 97 -7.72 8.95 1.98
CA PHE A 97 -6.98 9.18 0.73
C PHE A 97 -6.09 10.42 0.76
N GLY A 98 -6.42 11.42 1.57
CA GLY A 98 -5.56 12.58 1.82
C GLY A 98 -4.20 12.22 2.42
N ASN A 99 -4.06 11.04 3.05
CA ASN A 99 -2.79 10.58 3.62
C ASN A 99 -1.85 9.95 2.59
N LEU A 100 -2.32 9.68 1.36
CA LEU A 100 -1.49 9.05 0.34
C LEU A 100 -0.34 9.98 -0.07
N PRO A 101 0.92 9.53 0.07
CA PRO A 101 2.07 10.25 -0.45
C PRO A 101 1.94 10.51 -1.95
N ALA A 102 2.57 11.59 -2.46
CA ALA A 102 2.33 12.09 -3.81
C ALA A 102 2.73 11.09 -4.90
N GLU A 103 3.85 10.42 -4.68
CA GLU A 103 4.39 9.28 -5.41
C GLU A 103 3.41 8.12 -5.61
N TRP A 104 2.46 7.94 -4.68
CA TRP A 104 1.53 6.81 -4.65
C TRP A 104 0.11 7.21 -5.03
N ARG A 105 -0.17 8.49 -5.30
CA ARG A 105 -1.47 8.95 -5.78
C ARG A 105 -1.69 8.50 -7.21
#